data_AF-A0A914E687-F1
#
_entry.id   AF-A0A914E687-F1
#
_cell.length_a   1.000
_cell.length_b   1.000
_cell.length_c   1.000
_cell.angle_alpha   90.00
_cell.angle_beta   90.00
_cell.angle_gamma   90.00
#
_symmetry.space_group_name_H-M   'P 1'
#
loop_
_entity.id
_entity.type
_entity.pdbx_description
1 polymer ?
#
loop_
_entity_poly.entity_id
_entity_poly.type
_entity_poly.pdbx_seq_one_letter_code
_entity_poly.pdbx_strand_id
1 'polypeptide(L)'
;MKPIFCIVLLLSCIRCIQTYKILVYSPQFASSHVNFMGTIADVLVQGGHDVALKTLSDSFATLCKYQIIDDKIMNQIKSENFDLAIGEIFDACFYAILKRIQLQNYITVFSNALFPIAASHLGIPATPSFLHDNIFRYVMFEHSPPPLTYIGRAKGIVNHVLGYNLFPKFFFGNIEEITRPVLGQDFDVMSMVRGSSLIFANVDEHIDFPRPVSHKIVYIGGIGQAKPKALEQKYQQLMDNSRKGVILVSFGSIALSYQMLDEQKQTLLSVFKDFPDITFLWKYEKEDDNFTANYKNLVIGKWLPQADLLNQSRNALAVEYRKIGISASKGDLMNGKEKLVQDIESILDDPR
;
A
#
# COMPACT_ATOMS: atom_id res chain seq x y z
N MET A 1 24.82 -30.46 44.54
CA MET A 1 23.84 -30.47 43.42
C MET A 1 22.91 -29.25 43.37
N LYS A 2 22.42 -28.70 44.50
CA LYS A 2 21.55 -27.50 44.51
C LYS A 2 22.14 -26.19 43.92
N PRO A 3 23.42 -25.82 44.12
CA PRO A 3 23.94 -24.54 43.61
C PRO A 3 24.14 -24.53 42.09
N ILE A 4 24.50 -25.68 41.50
CA ILE A 4 24.64 -25.83 40.04
C ILE A 4 23.26 -25.71 39.37
N PHE A 5 22.21 -26.28 39.98
CA PHE A 5 20.86 -26.16 39.46
C PHE A 5 20.35 -24.71 39.50
N CYS A 6 20.65 -23.96 40.58
CA CYS A 6 20.34 -22.53 40.65
C CYS A 6 21.15 -21.69 39.64
N ILE A 7 22.43 -22.01 39.39
CA ILE A 7 23.25 -21.33 38.38
C ILE A 7 22.75 -21.63 36.97
N VAL A 8 22.38 -22.88 36.66
CA VAL A 8 21.77 -23.25 35.37
C VAL A 8 20.40 -22.60 35.21
N LEU A 9 19.59 -22.49 36.27
CA LEU A 9 18.34 -21.75 36.24
C LEU A 9 18.58 -20.24 36.04
N LEU A 10 19.53 -19.63 36.74
CA LEU A 10 19.92 -18.23 36.56
C LEU A 10 20.46 -17.97 35.15
N LEU A 11 21.30 -18.86 34.60
CA LEU A 11 21.79 -18.82 33.21
C LEU A 11 20.66 -19.06 32.19
N SER A 12 19.62 -19.83 32.54
CA SER A 12 18.42 -20.01 31.71
C SER A 12 17.43 -18.84 31.83
N CYS A 13 17.48 -18.09 32.94
CA CYS A 13 16.74 -16.85 33.17
C CYS A 13 17.44 -15.64 32.52
N ILE A 14 18.73 -15.75 32.17
CA ILE A 14 19.31 -15.02 31.05
C ILE A 14 18.71 -15.63 29.78
N ARG A 15 17.40 -15.43 29.58
CA ARG A 15 16.86 -15.45 28.23
C ARG A 15 17.65 -14.38 27.51
N CYS A 16 18.58 -14.79 26.67
CA CYS A 16 19.25 -13.91 25.71
C CYS A 16 18.17 -13.00 25.13
N ILE A 17 18.21 -11.71 25.49
CA ILE A 17 17.57 -10.69 24.68
C ILE A 17 18.41 -10.70 23.40
N GLN A 18 18.03 -11.56 22.46
CA GLN A 18 18.74 -11.71 21.21
C GLN A 18 18.32 -10.53 20.33
N THR A 19 18.99 -9.41 20.57
CA THR A 19 18.86 -8.20 19.76
C THR A 19 19.50 -8.45 18.41
N TYR A 20 18.68 -8.78 17.42
CA TYR A 20 19.09 -8.77 16.02
C TYR A 20 19.32 -7.35 15.52
N LYS A 21 20.30 -7.19 14.63
CA LYS A 21 20.51 -5.97 13.86
C LYS A 21 19.81 -6.10 12.51
N ILE A 22 18.76 -5.31 12.31
CA ILE A 22 17.82 -5.42 11.20
C ILE A 22 17.93 -4.19 10.30
N LEU A 23 18.11 -4.42 9.00
CA LEU A 23 18.04 -3.39 7.98
C LEU A 23 16.61 -3.29 7.44
N VAL A 24 15.93 -2.16 7.64
CA VAL A 24 14.64 -1.87 7.01
C VAL A 24 14.87 -0.93 5.82
N TYR A 25 14.44 -1.35 4.65
CA TYR A 25 14.62 -0.62 3.40
C TYR A 25 13.28 -0.11 2.88
N SER A 26 13.10 1.21 2.85
CA SER A 26 11.82 1.84 2.52
C SER A 26 11.89 2.66 1.23
N PRO A 27 11.02 2.40 0.25
CA PRO A 27 10.89 3.28 -0.91
C PRO A 27 10.15 4.57 -0.54
N GLN A 28 10.57 5.72 -1.09
CA GLN A 28 9.76 6.94 -1.09
C GLN A 28 8.75 6.94 -2.25
N PHE A 29 8.03 5.85 -2.44
CA PHE A 29 7.05 5.72 -3.53
C PHE A 29 5.77 6.52 -3.26
N ALA A 30 5.25 6.42 -2.04
CA ALA A 30 4.06 7.12 -1.58
C ALA A 30 4.04 7.19 -0.05
N SER A 31 3.33 8.16 0.52
CA SER A 31 3.26 8.34 1.99
C SER A 31 2.77 7.10 2.72
N SER A 32 1.83 6.33 2.15
CA SER A 32 1.34 5.10 2.75
C SER A 32 2.40 3.99 2.84
N HIS A 33 3.30 3.91 1.86
CA HIS A 33 4.39 2.94 1.84
C HIS A 33 5.45 3.28 2.89
N VAL A 34 5.84 4.56 2.95
CA VAL A 34 6.79 5.06 3.95
C VAL A 34 6.24 4.89 5.36
N ASN A 35 4.97 5.23 5.60
CA ASN A 35 4.33 5.07 6.91
C ASN A 35 4.28 3.60 7.33
N PHE A 36 3.94 2.70 6.41
CA PHE A 36 3.87 1.28 6.69
C PHE A 36 5.26 0.68 7.00
N MET A 37 6.28 0.99 6.20
CA MET A 37 7.65 0.55 6.47
C MET A 37 8.23 1.16 7.75
N GLY A 38 7.91 2.43 8.05
CA GLY A 38 8.25 3.08 9.31
C GLY A 38 7.59 2.38 10.51
N THR A 39 6.32 1.98 10.37
CA THR A 39 5.63 1.26 11.44
C THR A 39 6.25 -0.13 11.68
N ILE A 40 6.68 -0.82 10.63
CA ILE A 40 7.44 -2.07 10.78
C ILE A 40 8.74 -1.82 11.56
N ALA A 41 9.49 -0.76 11.23
CA ALA A 41 10.70 -0.40 11.95
C ALA A 41 10.41 -0.10 13.44
N ASP A 42 9.36 0.67 13.74
CA ASP A 42 8.97 1.01 15.11
C ASP A 42 8.61 -0.24 15.93
N VAL A 43 7.84 -1.17 15.36
CA VAL A 43 7.47 -2.43 16.02
C VAL A 43 8.71 -3.27 16.34
N LEU A 44 9.70 -3.31 15.45
CA LEU A 44 10.95 -4.04 15.68
C LEU A 44 11.82 -3.39 16.75
N VAL A 45 11.90 -2.05 16.77
CA VAL A 45 12.58 -1.30 17.84
C VAL A 45 11.91 -1.56 19.19
N GLN A 46 10.58 -1.50 19.25
CA GLN A 46 9.82 -1.83 20.46
C GLN A 46 10.00 -3.28 20.91
N GLY A 47 10.25 -4.20 19.96
CA GLY A 47 10.63 -5.58 20.21
C GLY A 47 12.05 -5.77 20.75
N GLY A 48 12.85 -4.70 20.85
CA GLY A 48 14.22 -4.72 21.39
C GLY A 48 15.30 -5.03 20.35
N HIS A 49 15.02 -4.81 19.06
CA HIS A 49 15.99 -4.98 17.96
C HIS A 49 16.74 -3.68 17.64
N ASP A 50 17.96 -3.79 17.13
CA ASP A 50 18.71 -2.66 16.55
C ASP A 50 18.27 -2.49 15.10
N VAL A 51 17.64 -1.37 14.75
CA VAL A 51 17.00 -1.18 13.46
C VAL A 51 17.63 0.00 12.72
N ALA A 52 18.15 -0.26 11.51
CA ALA A 52 18.58 0.77 10.59
C ALA A 52 17.53 0.96 9.48
N LEU A 53 16.86 2.11 9.46
CA LEU A 53 15.93 2.48 8.38
C LEU A 53 16.68 3.28 7.28
N LYS A 54 16.71 2.76 6.05
CA LYS A 54 17.29 3.46 4.88
C LYS A 54 16.20 3.76 3.86
N THR A 55 16.13 5.00 3.38
CA THR A 55 15.11 5.49 2.42
C THR A 55 15.71 5.86 1.06
N LEU A 56 15.03 5.53 -0.03
CA LEU A 56 15.39 5.93 -1.40
C LEU A 56 14.41 6.91 -2.04
N SER A 57 14.93 7.94 -2.71
CA SER A 57 14.15 8.99 -3.38
C SER A 57 13.74 8.66 -4.82
N ASP A 58 12.80 9.46 -5.35
CA ASP A 58 11.90 9.32 -6.51
C ASP A 58 12.42 8.83 -7.88
N SER A 59 13.71 8.53 -8.06
CA SER A 59 14.19 7.81 -9.26
C SER A 59 14.85 6.48 -8.87
N PHE A 60 14.00 5.49 -8.58
CA PHE A 60 14.40 4.14 -8.15
C PHE A 60 15.53 3.56 -9.01
N ALA A 61 15.42 3.67 -10.33
CA ALA A 61 16.39 3.08 -11.25
C ALA A 61 17.74 3.81 -11.29
N THR A 62 17.72 5.14 -11.39
CA THR A 62 18.96 5.93 -11.45
C THR A 62 19.69 5.88 -10.12
N LEU A 63 18.99 6.04 -9.00
CA LEU A 63 19.60 5.98 -7.69
C LEU A 63 20.17 4.58 -7.43
N CYS A 64 19.43 3.53 -7.78
CA CYS A 64 19.92 2.17 -7.70
C CYS A 64 21.21 1.96 -8.50
N LYS A 65 21.28 2.48 -9.73
CA LYS A 65 22.47 2.39 -10.58
C LYS A 65 23.71 2.93 -9.86
N TYR A 66 23.61 4.13 -9.27
CA TYR A 66 24.76 4.76 -8.61
C TYR A 66 25.10 4.10 -7.28
N GLN A 67 24.10 3.68 -6.52
CA GLN A 67 24.32 2.99 -5.25
C GLN A 67 24.93 1.62 -5.46
N ILE A 68 24.40 0.85 -6.42
CA ILE A 68 24.86 -0.51 -6.62
C ILE A 68 26.31 -0.51 -7.04
N ILE A 69 26.77 0.41 -7.90
CA ILE A 69 28.18 0.47 -8.35
C ILE A 69 29.16 1.02 -7.30
N ASP A 70 28.67 1.75 -6.30
CA ASP A 70 29.51 2.39 -5.28
C ASP A 70 30.02 1.35 -4.27
N ASP A 71 31.28 0.94 -4.43
CA ASP A 71 31.95 0.01 -3.52
C ASP A 71 32.05 0.54 -2.09
N LYS A 72 32.16 1.85 -1.89
CA LYS A 72 32.26 2.41 -0.54
C LYS A 72 30.94 2.21 0.20
N ILE A 73 29.81 2.50 -0.43
CA ILE A 73 28.48 2.30 0.17
C ILE A 73 28.23 0.80 0.40
N MET A 74 28.51 -0.04 -0.59
CA MET A 74 28.23 -1.48 -0.49
C MET A 74 29.12 -2.17 0.56
N ASN A 75 30.39 -1.80 0.66
CA ASN A 75 31.29 -2.31 1.70
C ASN A 75 30.91 -1.78 3.08
N GLN A 76 30.42 -0.54 3.17
CA GLN A 76 29.88 -0.02 4.43
C GLN A 76 28.65 -0.80 4.89
N ILE A 77 27.67 -1.04 4.00
CA ILE A 77 26.47 -1.82 4.36
C ILE A 77 26.87 -3.25 4.76
N LYS A 78 27.82 -3.86 4.04
CA LYS A 78 28.32 -5.20 4.35
C LYS A 78 29.03 -5.25 5.71
N SER A 79 29.84 -4.24 6.05
CA SER A 79 30.57 -4.17 7.32
C SER A 79 29.68 -3.90 8.53
N GLU A 80 28.47 -3.40 8.32
CA GLU A 80 27.47 -3.24 9.37
C GLU A 80 26.95 -4.59 9.92
N ASN A 81 27.16 -5.71 9.22
CA ASN A 81 26.82 -7.09 9.63
C ASN A 81 25.36 -7.26 10.09
N PHE A 82 24.40 -6.91 9.22
CA PHE A 82 22.97 -7.12 9.50
C PHE A 82 22.60 -8.62 9.53
N ASP A 83 21.79 -9.02 10.51
CA ASP A 83 21.29 -10.39 10.66
C ASP A 83 20.11 -10.68 9.72
N LEU A 84 19.33 -9.64 9.44
CA LEU A 84 18.09 -9.69 8.67
C LEU A 84 17.91 -8.38 7.90
N ALA A 85 17.35 -8.46 6.70
CA ALA A 85 16.87 -7.29 5.98
C ALA A 85 15.37 -7.40 5.65
N ILE A 86 14.66 -6.28 5.65
CA ILE A 86 13.25 -6.21 5.34
C ILE A 86 13.06 -5.13 4.29
N GLY A 87 12.48 -5.49 3.15
CA GLY A 87 12.33 -4.58 2.03
C GLY A 87 11.00 -4.76 1.31
N GLU A 88 10.50 -3.67 0.77
CA GLU A 88 9.25 -3.66 0.03
C GLU A 88 9.44 -4.17 -1.42
N ILE A 89 8.49 -4.97 -1.93
CA ILE A 89 8.57 -5.52 -3.29
C ILE A 89 8.66 -4.45 -4.39
N PHE A 90 8.08 -3.26 -4.17
CA PHE A 90 8.12 -2.16 -5.14
C PHE A 90 9.51 -1.52 -5.26
N ASP A 91 10.42 -1.77 -4.31
CA ASP A 91 11.82 -1.35 -4.41
C ASP A 91 12.69 -2.53 -4.87
N ALA A 92 12.76 -2.73 -6.18
CA ALA A 92 13.54 -3.84 -6.73
C ALA A 92 15.05 -3.70 -6.45
N CYS A 93 15.55 -2.49 -6.15
CA CYS A 93 16.95 -2.26 -5.85
C CYS A 93 17.38 -2.95 -4.55
N PHE A 94 16.45 -3.07 -3.59
CA PHE A 94 16.66 -3.84 -2.37
C PHE A 94 17.29 -5.21 -2.66
N TYR A 95 16.72 -5.98 -3.59
CA TYR A 95 17.21 -7.30 -3.94
C TYR A 95 18.59 -7.27 -4.61
N ALA A 96 18.87 -6.24 -5.40
CA ALA A 96 20.18 -6.04 -6.01
C ALA A 96 21.26 -5.80 -4.95
N ILE A 97 20.95 -4.96 -3.95
CA ILE A 97 21.83 -4.69 -2.81
C ILE A 97 22.09 -5.97 -2.02
N LEU A 98 21.03 -6.73 -1.67
CA LEU A 98 21.15 -7.99 -0.94
C LEU A 98 22.07 -8.99 -1.65
N LYS A 99 21.91 -9.13 -2.97
CA LYS A 99 22.77 -9.98 -3.80
C LYS A 99 24.23 -9.51 -3.75
N ARG A 100 24.49 -8.20 -3.86
CA ARG A 100 25.85 -7.63 -3.83
C ARG A 100 26.54 -7.80 -2.47
N ILE A 101 25.82 -7.56 -1.38
CA ILE A 101 26.38 -7.71 -0.02
C ILE A 101 26.38 -9.17 0.48
N GLN A 102 25.74 -10.07 -0.28
CA GLN A 102 25.61 -11.51 0.02
C GLN A 102 24.78 -11.82 1.28
N LEU A 103 23.76 -11.02 1.56
CA LEU A 103 22.82 -11.25 2.66
C LEU A 103 21.68 -12.16 2.21
N GLN A 104 21.53 -13.32 2.85
CA GLN A 104 20.55 -14.35 2.48
C GLN A 104 19.27 -14.32 3.32
N ASN A 105 19.31 -13.71 4.50
CA ASN A 105 18.18 -13.62 5.40
C ASN A 105 17.42 -12.32 5.14
N TYR A 106 16.27 -12.42 4.47
CA TYR A 106 15.45 -11.23 4.22
C TYR A 106 13.96 -11.54 4.12
N ILE A 107 13.15 -10.52 4.41
CA ILE A 107 11.70 -10.54 4.32
C ILE A 107 11.26 -9.59 3.21
N THR A 108 10.38 -10.09 2.33
CA THR A 108 9.72 -9.25 1.33
C THR A 108 8.40 -8.74 1.89
N VAL A 109 8.14 -7.47 1.70
CA VAL A 109 6.94 -6.83 2.23
C VAL A 109 6.07 -6.30 1.09
N PHE A 110 4.76 -6.51 1.19
CA PHE A 110 3.73 -5.89 0.36
C PHE A 110 2.95 -4.91 1.24
N SER A 111 3.04 -3.61 0.96
CA SER A 111 2.24 -2.55 1.63
C SER A 111 0.76 -2.56 1.28
N ASN A 112 0.34 -3.52 0.47
CA ASN A 112 -1.02 -3.79 0.06
C ASN A 112 -1.30 -5.30 0.05
N ALA A 113 -2.48 -5.68 -0.43
CA ALA A 113 -2.85 -7.08 -0.62
C ALA A 113 -1.93 -7.76 -1.64
N LEU A 114 -1.70 -9.05 -1.45
CA LEU A 114 -0.91 -9.86 -2.36
C LEU A 114 -1.60 -9.97 -3.72
N PHE A 115 -1.01 -9.39 -4.77
CA PHE A 115 -1.56 -9.47 -6.12
C PHE A 115 -1.62 -10.93 -6.61
N PRO A 116 -2.69 -11.36 -7.30
CA PRO A 116 -2.77 -12.72 -7.83
C PRO A 116 -1.60 -13.10 -8.75
N ILE A 117 -1.16 -12.20 -9.63
CA ILE A 117 0.04 -12.41 -10.46
C ILE A 117 1.30 -12.59 -9.60
N ALA A 118 1.55 -11.70 -8.64
CA ALA A 118 2.71 -11.82 -7.75
C ALA A 118 2.66 -13.13 -6.93
N ALA A 119 1.47 -13.52 -6.45
CA ALA A 119 1.23 -14.78 -5.75
C ALA A 119 1.55 -16.00 -6.64
N SER A 120 1.17 -15.96 -7.91
CA SER A 120 1.44 -17.06 -8.85
C SER A 120 2.94 -17.31 -9.06
N HIS A 121 3.75 -16.25 -9.07
CA HIS A 121 5.21 -16.38 -9.11
C HIS A 121 5.82 -16.96 -7.81
N LEU A 122 5.08 -16.93 -6.70
CA LEU A 122 5.44 -17.55 -5.43
C LEU A 122 4.96 -19.00 -5.31
N GLY A 123 4.36 -19.55 -6.37
CA GLY A 123 3.81 -20.92 -6.38
C GLY A 123 2.41 -21.02 -5.77
N ILE A 124 1.74 -19.90 -5.49
CA ILE A 124 0.34 -19.91 -5.08
C ILE A 124 -0.54 -20.02 -6.33
N PRO A 125 -1.43 -21.02 -6.42
CA PRO A 125 -2.33 -21.10 -7.55
C PRO A 125 -3.24 -19.87 -7.59
N ALA A 126 -3.17 -19.12 -8.69
CA ALA A 126 -4.18 -18.13 -9.05
C ALA A 126 -5.21 -18.83 -9.93
N THR A 127 -6.49 -18.57 -9.68
CA THR A 127 -7.62 -19.16 -10.41
C THR A 127 -8.35 -18.06 -11.19
N PRO A 128 -7.97 -17.83 -12.47
CA PRO A 128 -8.50 -16.72 -13.27
C PRO A 128 -10.02 -16.80 -13.54
N SER A 129 -10.64 -17.93 -13.22
CA SER A 129 -12.08 -18.16 -13.33
C SER A 129 -12.91 -17.38 -12.29
N PHE A 130 -12.32 -16.99 -11.15
CA PHE A 130 -12.98 -16.20 -10.12
C PHE A 130 -12.08 -15.16 -9.46
N LEU A 131 -10.75 -15.30 -9.56
CA LEU A 131 -9.78 -14.29 -9.16
C LEU A 131 -9.30 -13.56 -10.41
N HIS A 132 -9.90 -12.40 -10.72
CA HIS A 132 -9.32 -11.53 -11.74
C HIS A 132 -7.96 -11.02 -11.29
N ASP A 133 -6.99 -11.03 -12.20
CA ASP A 133 -5.70 -10.41 -11.94
C ASP A 133 -5.86 -8.91 -11.73
N ASN A 134 -5.75 -8.52 -10.47
CA ASN A 134 -5.99 -7.16 -10.03
C ASN A 134 -5.09 -6.14 -10.74
N ILE A 135 -3.88 -6.49 -11.15
CA ILE A 135 -3.00 -5.57 -11.88
C ILE A 135 -3.58 -5.18 -13.23
N PHE A 136 -4.12 -6.12 -14.02
CA PHE A 136 -4.80 -5.75 -15.28
C PHE A 136 -6.14 -5.07 -15.01
N ARG A 137 -6.83 -5.39 -13.90
CA ARG A 137 -8.02 -4.63 -13.47
C ARG A 137 -7.69 -3.16 -13.16
N TYR A 138 -6.56 -2.88 -12.51
CA TYR A 138 -6.10 -1.55 -12.13
C TYR A 138 -5.40 -0.79 -13.29
N VAL A 139 -4.67 -1.50 -14.16
CA VAL A 139 -3.89 -0.91 -15.27
C VAL A 139 -4.68 -0.85 -16.58
N MET A 140 -5.60 -1.79 -16.84
CA MET A 140 -6.39 -1.89 -18.07
C MET A 140 -7.89 -1.58 -17.88
N PHE A 141 -8.29 -1.10 -16.69
CA PHE A 141 -9.61 -0.52 -16.44
C PHE A 141 -10.82 -1.43 -16.77
N GLU A 142 -10.68 -2.76 -16.68
CA GLU A 142 -11.79 -3.69 -16.97
C GLU A 142 -12.68 -3.89 -15.72
N HIS A 143 -13.88 -3.30 -15.74
CA HIS A 143 -14.83 -3.26 -14.62
C HIS A 143 -15.97 -4.29 -14.79
N SER A 144 -15.66 -5.58 -14.81
CA SER A 144 -16.70 -6.62 -14.69
C SER A 144 -16.84 -7.04 -13.22
N PRO A 145 -17.86 -6.57 -12.49
CA PRO A 145 -18.10 -7.05 -11.14
C PRO A 145 -18.46 -8.54 -11.16
N PRO A 146 -18.02 -9.34 -10.17
CA PRO A 146 -18.47 -10.72 -10.03
C PRO A 146 -20.02 -10.80 -9.87
N PRO A 147 -20.67 -11.87 -10.38
CA PRO A 147 -20.09 -13.01 -11.06
C PRO A 147 -19.76 -12.73 -12.53
N LEU A 148 -18.62 -13.25 -12.98
CA LEU A 148 -18.13 -13.07 -14.35
C LEU A 148 -18.90 -13.91 -15.35
N THR A 149 -19.25 -13.31 -16.49
CA THR A 149 -19.76 -14.02 -17.66
C THR A 149 -18.70 -14.97 -18.23
N TYR A 150 -19.11 -15.93 -19.08
CA TYR A 150 -18.17 -16.82 -19.77
C TYR A 150 -17.07 -16.07 -20.53
N ILE A 151 -17.42 -14.96 -21.19
CA ILE A 151 -16.46 -14.10 -21.89
C ILE A 151 -15.51 -13.43 -20.88
N GLY A 152 -16.03 -12.93 -19.75
CA GLY A 152 -15.20 -12.35 -18.69
C GLY A 152 -14.18 -13.32 -18.12
N ARG A 153 -14.56 -14.60 -17.97
CA ARG A 153 -13.65 -15.68 -17.53
C ARG A 153 -12.59 -16.00 -18.58
N ALA A 154 -12.97 -16.08 -19.86
CA ALA A 154 -12.02 -16.32 -20.95
C ALA A 154 -10.97 -15.19 -21.06
N LYS A 155 -11.41 -13.93 -20.93
CA LYS A 155 -10.51 -12.77 -20.83
C LYS A 155 -9.63 -12.83 -19.59
N GLY A 156 -10.16 -13.25 -18.45
CA GLY A 156 -9.40 -13.46 -17.21
C GLY A 156 -8.22 -14.41 -17.42
N ILE A 157 -8.42 -15.53 -18.13
CA ILE A 157 -7.35 -16.47 -18.46
C ILE A 157 -6.27 -15.82 -19.34
N VAL A 158 -6.68 -15.11 -20.39
CA VAL A 158 -5.73 -14.41 -21.28
C VAL A 158 -4.93 -13.36 -20.51
N ASN A 159 -5.61 -12.55 -19.69
CA ASN A 159 -4.98 -11.55 -18.84
C ASN A 159 -4.02 -12.18 -17.83
N HIS A 160 -4.34 -13.37 -17.31
CA HIS A 160 -3.45 -14.09 -16.40
C HIS A 160 -2.18 -14.55 -17.09
N VAL A 161 -2.29 -15.19 -18.25
CA VAL A 161 -1.14 -15.68 -19.01
C VAL A 161 -0.24 -14.52 -19.45
N LEU A 162 -0.82 -13.44 -19.97
CA LEU A 162 -0.06 -12.24 -20.34
C LEU A 162 0.56 -11.59 -19.10
N GLY A 163 -0.23 -11.45 -18.05
CA GLY A 163 0.17 -10.85 -16.78
C GLY A 163 1.35 -11.59 -16.14
N TYR A 164 1.31 -12.91 -16.08
CA TYR A 164 2.41 -13.74 -15.57
C TYR A 164 3.73 -13.48 -16.30
N ASN A 165 3.70 -13.27 -17.61
CA ASN A 165 4.91 -13.08 -18.41
C ASN A 165 5.38 -11.62 -18.47
N LEU A 166 4.45 -10.67 -18.39
CA LEU A 166 4.73 -9.23 -18.54
C LEU A 166 4.99 -8.54 -17.19
N PHE A 167 4.40 -9.02 -16.10
CA PHE A 167 4.51 -8.38 -14.79
C PHE A 167 5.96 -8.21 -14.32
N PRO A 168 6.82 -9.26 -14.31
CA PRO A 168 8.20 -9.08 -13.86
C PRO A 168 8.96 -8.09 -14.74
N LYS A 169 8.77 -8.14 -16.07
CA LYS A 169 9.42 -7.24 -17.02
C LYS A 169 9.00 -5.79 -16.81
N PHE A 170 7.71 -5.56 -16.58
CA PHE A 170 7.15 -4.22 -16.41
C PHE A 170 7.60 -3.58 -15.09
N PHE A 171 7.58 -4.34 -13.98
CA PHE A 171 7.89 -3.80 -12.65
C PHE A 171 9.39 -3.81 -12.32
N PHE A 172 10.14 -4.79 -12.83
CA PHE A 172 11.52 -5.02 -12.42
C PHE A 172 12.54 -4.93 -13.57
N GLY A 173 12.10 -4.98 -14.83
CA GLY A 173 12.99 -5.06 -16.00
C GLY A 173 14.04 -3.96 -16.06
N ASN A 174 13.66 -2.70 -15.78
CA ASN A 174 14.60 -1.57 -15.76
C ASN A 174 15.69 -1.75 -14.69
N ILE A 175 15.33 -2.23 -13.49
CA ILE A 175 16.30 -2.45 -12.41
C ILE A 175 17.21 -3.63 -12.73
N GLU A 176 16.65 -4.72 -13.23
CA GLU A 176 17.42 -5.89 -13.65
C GLU A 176 18.42 -5.53 -14.74
N GLU A 177 18.01 -4.78 -15.77
CA GLU A 177 18.90 -4.34 -16.85
C GLU A 177 20.07 -3.50 -16.33
N ILE A 178 19.81 -2.58 -15.40
CA ILE A 178 20.83 -1.71 -14.82
C ILE A 178 21.79 -2.47 -13.89
N THR A 179 21.32 -3.53 -13.24
CA THR A 179 22.08 -4.24 -12.19
C THR A 179 22.79 -5.50 -12.69
N ARG A 180 22.32 -6.14 -13.76
CA ARG A 180 22.95 -7.33 -14.39
C ARG A 180 24.43 -7.15 -14.75
N PRO A 181 24.91 -6.00 -15.26
CA PRO A 181 26.34 -5.79 -15.53
C PRO A 181 27.23 -5.93 -14.29
N VAL A 182 26.65 -5.73 -13.11
CA VAL A 182 27.32 -5.81 -11.82
C VAL A 182 27.10 -7.16 -11.14
N LEU A 183 25.87 -7.69 -11.19
CA LEU A 183 25.44 -8.84 -10.39
C LEU A 183 25.46 -10.18 -11.13
N GLY A 184 25.64 -10.16 -12.46
CA GLY A 184 25.50 -11.32 -13.32
C GLY A 184 24.20 -11.26 -14.12
N GLN A 185 24.22 -11.84 -15.33
CA GLN A 185 23.09 -11.84 -16.26
C GLN A 185 21.89 -12.68 -15.77
N ASP A 186 22.14 -13.60 -14.84
CA ASP A 186 21.15 -14.46 -14.19
C ASP A 186 20.36 -13.74 -13.08
N PHE A 187 20.69 -12.49 -12.75
CA PHE A 187 19.94 -11.72 -11.76
C PHE A 187 18.49 -11.49 -12.23
N ASP A 188 17.56 -11.95 -11.39
CA ASP A 188 16.10 -11.90 -11.58
C ASP A 188 15.46 -11.58 -10.22
N VAL A 189 14.70 -10.49 -10.17
CA VAL A 189 14.10 -9.99 -8.93
C VAL A 189 13.09 -10.98 -8.38
N MET A 190 12.29 -11.62 -9.24
CA MET A 190 11.28 -12.58 -8.79
C MET A 190 11.88 -13.84 -8.18
N SER A 191 13.07 -14.25 -8.62
CA SER A 191 13.82 -15.33 -7.99
C SER A 191 14.33 -14.96 -6.60
N MET A 192 14.73 -13.70 -6.39
CA MET A 192 15.04 -13.18 -5.05
C MET A 192 13.77 -13.12 -4.17
N VAL A 193 12.65 -12.63 -4.68
CA VAL A 193 11.36 -12.63 -3.95
C VAL A 193 10.93 -14.05 -3.55
N ARG A 194 11.13 -15.04 -4.43
CA ARG A 194 10.93 -16.47 -4.11
C ARG A 194 11.92 -16.98 -3.05
N GLY A 195 13.10 -16.39 -2.93
CA GLY A 195 14.14 -16.72 -1.96
C GLY A 195 13.93 -16.12 -0.55
N SER A 196 13.00 -15.18 -0.37
CA SER A 196 12.77 -14.54 0.94
C SER A 196 12.45 -15.55 2.04
N SER A 197 12.82 -15.28 3.29
CA SER A 197 12.48 -16.15 4.43
C SER A 197 10.98 -16.10 4.75
N LEU A 198 10.41 -14.91 4.71
CA LEU A 198 8.98 -14.64 4.87
C LEU A 198 8.50 -13.57 3.88
N ILE A 199 7.19 -13.52 3.69
CA ILE A 199 6.51 -12.50 2.90
C ILE A 199 5.39 -11.91 3.75
N PHE A 200 5.41 -10.60 3.97
CA PHE A 200 4.37 -9.90 4.70
C PHE A 200 3.40 -9.21 3.75
N ALA A 201 2.10 -9.39 3.96
CA ALA A 201 1.06 -8.73 3.18
C ALA A 201 0.20 -7.82 4.06
N ASN A 202 0.13 -6.54 3.72
CA ASN A 202 -0.71 -5.56 4.42
C ASN A 202 -2.17 -5.64 3.96
N VAL A 203 -2.81 -6.75 4.30
CA VAL A 203 -4.24 -6.96 4.14
C VAL A 203 -4.70 -7.90 5.24
N ASP A 204 -5.92 -7.72 5.72
CA ASP A 204 -6.55 -8.69 6.60
C ASP A 204 -7.00 -9.90 5.78
N GLU A 205 -6.71 -11.10 6.27
CA GLU A 205 -6.96 -12.36 5.58
C GLU A 205 -8.45 -12.57 5.26
N HIS A 206 -9.35 -12.13 6.15
CA HIS A 206 -10.79 -12.34 6.02
C HIS A 206 -11.43 -11.45 4.96
N ILE A 207 -10.78 -10.34 4.62
CA ILE A 207 -11.25 -9.42 3.58
C ILE A 207 -10.53 -9.66 2.24
N ASP A 208 -9.37 -10.30 2.23
CA ASP A 208 -8.68 -10.64 0.98
C ASP A 208 -9.43 -11.74 0.21
N PHE A 209 -9.10 -11.88 -1.07
CA PHE A 209 -9.63 -12.97 -1.86
C PHE A 209 -9.16 -14.33 -1.33
N PRO A 210 -10.08 -15.29 -1.13
CA PRO A 210 -9.73 -16.61 -0.61
C PRO A 210 -8.83 -17.33 -1.59
N ARG A 211 -7.65 -17.74 -1.12
CA ARG A 211 -6.67 -18.50 -1.92
C ARG A 211 -5.82 -19.38 -1.02
N PRO A 212 -5.29 -20.51 -1.51
CA PRO A 212 -4.30 -21.28 -0.77
C PRO A 212 -3.05 -20.42 -0.56
N VAL A 213 -2.60 -20.29 0.67
CA VAL A 213 -1.32 -19.62 1.00
C VAL A 213 -0.39 -20.58 1.71
N SER A 214 0.91 -20.40 1.51
CA SER A 214 1.91 -21.11 2.28
C SER A 214 2.20 -20.38 3.59
N HIS A 215 2.75 -21.09 4.59
CA HIS A 215 3.19 -20.51 5.86
C HIS A 215 4.31 -19.45 5.72
N LYS A 216 4.87 -19.29 4.52
CA LYS A 216 5.80 -18.23 4.18
C LYS A 216 5.12 -16.86 4.16
N ILE A 217 3.82 -16.81 3.90
CA ILE A 217 3.05 -15.57 3.80
C ILE A 217 2.34 -15.31 5.13
N VAL A 218 2.58 -14.12 5.67
CA VAL A 218 1.97 -13.67 6.93
C VAL A 218 1.19 -12.39 6.65
N TYR A 219 -0.10 -12.41 6.99
CA TYR A 219 -0.97 -11.26 6.89
C TYR A 219 -0.76 -10.33 8.08
N ILE A 220 -0.40 -9.08 7.80
CA ILE A 220 -0.16 -8.02 8.80
C ILE A 220 -1.02 -6.78 8.52
N GLY A 221 -2.24 -7.02 8.01
CA GLY A 221 -3.21 -5.97 7.71
C GLY A 221 -3.43 -5.01 8.86
N GLY A 222 -3.40 -3.71 8.57
CA GLY A 222 -3.72 -2.67 9.53
C GLY A 222 -2.56 -2.26 10.46
N ILE A 223 -1.39 -2.91 10.38
CA ILE A 223 -0.25 -2.60 11.26
C ILE A 223 0.18 -1.12 11.15
N GLY A 224 0.12 -0.54 9.95
CA GLY A 224 0.47 0.86 9.67
C GLY A 224 -0.68 1.85 9.81
N GLN A 225 -1.86 1.42 10.28
CA GLN A 225 -2.97 2.33 10.52
C GLN A 225 -2.74 3.08 11.83
N ALA A 226 -2.75 4.41 11.75
CA ALA A 226 -2.72 5.23 12.94
C ALA A 226 -3.97 4.96 13.78
N LYS A 227 -3.79 4.78 15.09
CA LYS A 227 -4.93 4.75 16.00
C LYS A 227 -5.65 6.10 15.92
N PRO A 228 -6.96 6.12 15.64
CA PRO A 228 -7.71 7.36 15.58
C PRO A 228 -7.59 8.16 16.87
N LYS A 229 -7.40 9.47 16.74
CA LYS A 229 -7.38 10.43 17.84
C LYS A 229 -8.71 11.19 17.88
N ALA A 230 -8.90 11.94 18.96
CA ALA A 230 -10.00 12.90 19.02
C ALA A 230 -9.85 13.94 17.89
N LEU A 231 -10.96 14.24 17.21
CA LEU A 231 -10.96 15.22 16.14
C LEU A 231 -10.61 16.61 16.67
N GLU A 232 -9.83 17.35 15.88
CA GLU A 232 -9.64 18.78 16.11
C GLU A 232 -10.99 19.51 16.09
N GLN A 233 -11.13 20.54 16.93
CA GLN A 233 -12.38 21.29 17.11
C GLN A 233 -12.98 21.79 15.79
N LYS A 234 -12.14 22.19 14.83
CA LYS A 234 -12.59 22.66 13.51
C LYS A 234 -13.34 21.57 12.73
N TYR A 235 -12.87 20.32 12.79
CA TYR A 235 -13.54 19.20 12.11
C TYR A 235 -14.75 18.74 12.90
N GLN A 236 -14.69 18.76 14.23
CA GLN A 236 -15.86 18.48 15.06
C GLN A 236 -17.03 19.43 14.73
N GLN A 237 -16.76 20.73 14.63
CA GLN A 237 -17.76 21.72 14.22
C GLN A 237 -18.33 21.44 12.82
N LEU A 238 -17.51 20.98 11.87
CA LEU A 238 -17.99 20.60 10.55
C LEU A 238 -18.90 19.38 10.60
N MET A 239 -18.57 18.37 11.41
CA MET A 239 -19.42 17.20 11.63
C MET A 239 -20.75 17.61 12.28
N ASP A 240 -20.71 18.46 13.31
CA ASP A 240 -21.88 18.89 14.07
C ASP A 240 -22.83 19.79 13.27
N ASN A 241 -22.29 20.62 12.39
CA ASN A 241 -23.07 21.54 11.54
C ASN A 241 -23.67 20.85 10.32
N SER A 242 -23.21 19.65 9.96
CA SER A 242 -23.71 18.94 8.80
C SER A 242 -25.06 18.29 9.08
N ARG A 243 -26.05 18.49 8.19
CA ARG A 243 -27.43 18.04 8.43
C ARG A 243 -27.62 16.55 8.21
N LYS A 244 -27.03 16.00 7.14
CA LYS A 244 -27.16 14.58 6.78
C LYS A 244 -25.88 13.76 6.95
N GLY A 245 -24.74 14.43 7.14
CA GLY A 245 -23.45 13.77 7.35
C GLY A 245 -22.35 14.37 6.49
N VAL A 246 -21.15 13.84 6.65
CA VAL A 246 -19.94 14.37 6.02
C VAL A 246 -19.34 13.32 5.10
N ILE A 247 -19.09 13.71 3.85
CA ILE A 247 -18.42 12.85 2.87
C ILE A 247 -16.98 13.30 2.68
N LEU A 248 -16.03 12.43 2.96
CA LEU A 248 -14.61 12.63 2.68
C LEU A 248 -14.30 12.20 1.24
N VAL A 249 -13.79 13.12 0.43
CA VAL A 249 -13.34 12.87 -0.95
C VAL A 249 -11.81 12.90 -0.97
N SER A 250 -11.19 11.75 -1.22
CA SER A 250 -9.72 11.61 -1.23
C SER A 250 -9.25 10.62 -2.29
N PHE A 251 -8.26 11.04 -3.08
CA PHE A 251 -7.61 10.21 -4.11
C PHE A 251 -6.24 9.68 -3.66
N GLY A 252 -5.93 9.81 -2.37
CA GLY A 252 -4.66 9.38 -1.79
C GLY A 252 -3.51 10.36 -2.06
N SER A 253 -2.27 9.90 -1.93
CA SER A 253 -1.05 10.73 -2.06
C SER A 253 -0.42 10.70 -3.46
N ILE A 254 -0.88 9.81 -4.35
CA ILE A 254 -0.32 9.64 -5.71
C ILE A 254 -1.16 10.39 -6.74
N ALA A 255 -2.48 10.20 -6.73
CA ALA A 255 -3.40 10.90 -7.61
C ALA A 255 -3.81 12.23 -6.96
N LEU A 256 -3.11 13.31 -7.29
CA LEU A 256 -3.32 14.62 -6.69
C LEU A 256 -4.57 15.28 -7.30
N SER A 257 -5.51 15.73 -6.47
CA SER A 257 -6.78 16.28 -6.95
C SER A 257 -6.62 17.56 -7.75
N TYR A 258 -5.59 18.36 -7.49
CA TYR A 258 -5.34 19.57 -8.28
C TYR A 258 -4.98 19.27 -9.75
N GLN A 259 -4.48 18.06 -10.04
CA GLN A 259 -4.11 17.61 -11.39
C GLN A 259 -5.31 17.03 -12.18
N MET A 260 -6.49 16.92 -11.56
CA MET A 260 -7.70 16.49 -12.26
C MET A 260 -8.02 17.43 -13.41
N LEU A 261 -8.57 16.88 -14.50
CA LEU A 261 -9.06 17.70 -15.61
C LEU A 261 -10.24 18.55 -15.14
N ASP A 262 -10.39 19.75 -15.72
CA ASP A 262 -11.45 20.68 -15.31
C ASP A 262 -12.83 20.07 -15.43
N GLU A 263 -13.11 19.27 -16.47
CA GLU A 263 -14.36 18.54 -16.64
C GLU A 263 -14.68 17.61 -15.46
N GLN A 264 -13.67 16.93 -14.92
CA GLN A 264 -13.81 16.04 -13.78
C GLN A 264 -14.06 16.82 -12.49
N LYS A 265 -13.39 17.96 -12.32
CA LYS A 265 -13.64 18.89 -11.20
C LYS A 265 -15.06 19.44 -11.27
N GLN A 266 -15.50 19.90 -12.44
CA GLN A 266 -16.87 20.41 -12.63
C GLN A 266 -17.93 19.34 -12.38
N THR A 267 -17.65 18.09 -12.75
CA THR A 267 -18.53 16.96 -12.46
C THR A 267 -18.70 16.78 -10.94
N LEU A 268 -17.59 16.71 -10.18
CA LEU A 268 -17.64 16.63 -8.72
C LEU A 268 -18.38 17.81 -8.08
N LEU A 269 -18.05 19.03 -8.51
CA LEU A 269 -18.71 20.24 -8.02
C LEU A 269 -20.22 20.22 -8.28
N SER A 270 -20.64 19.73 -9.45
CA SER A 270 -22.06 19.58 -9.78
C SER A 270 -22.76 18.57 -8.88
N VAL A 271 -22.10 17.48 -8.51
CA VAL A 271 -22.60 16.50 -7.54
C VAL A 271 -22.72 17.14 -6.16
N PHE A 272 -21.69 17.86 -5.70
CA PHE A 272 -21.73 18.51 -4.39
C PHE A 272 -22.90 19.48 -4.28
N LYS A 273 -23.21 20.20 -5.36
CA LYS A 273 -24.36 21.10 -5.41
C LYS A 273 -25.71 20.40 -5.27
N ASP A 274 -25.85 19.18 -5.78
CA ASP A 274 -27.09 18.40 -5.70
C ASP A 274 -27.39 17.90 -4.28
N PHE A 275 -26.37 17.84 -3.41
CA PHE A 275 -26.49 17.40 -2.02
C PHE A 275 -26.20 18.52 -1.00
N PRO A 276 -27.03 19.59 -0.93
CA PRO A 276 -26.78 20.75 -0.08
C PRO A 276 -26.89 20.48 1.44
N ASP A 277 -27.39 19.30 1.83
CA ASP A 277 -27.51 18.86 3.23
C ASP A 277 -26.29 18.06 3.72
N ILE A 278 -25.37 17.72 2.81
CA ILE A 278 -24.16 16.96 3.07
C ILE A 278 -22.97 17.89 2.97
N THR A 279 -22.04 17.79 3.93
CA THR A 279 -20.77 18.51 3.86
C THR A 279 -19.73 17.62 3.18
N PHE A 280 -19.10 18.12 2.13
CA PHE A 280 -18.00 17.43 1.44
C PHE A 280 -16.66 17.96 1.95
N LEU A 281 -15.81 17.08 2.46
CA LEU A 281 -14.42 17.36 2.79
C LEU A 281 -13.54 16.82 1.66
N TRP A 282 -12.99 17.68 0.80
CA TRP A 282 -12.19 17.26 -0.33
C TRP A 282 -10.70 17.53 -0.09
N LYS A 283 -9.89 16.45 -0.08
CA LYS A 283 -8.44 16.56 -0.08
C LYS A 283 -7.98 17.19 -1.39
N TYR A 284 -7.48 18.42 -1.34
CA TYR A 284 -7.07 19.18 -2.52
C TYR A 284 -5.79 19.97 -2.22
N GLU A 285 -4.73 19.72 -2.98
CA GLU A 285 -3.37 20.14 -2.60
C GLU A 285 -3.07 21.64 -2.78
N LYS A 286 -3.95 22.38 -3.49
CA LYS A 286 -3.84 23.83 -3.73
C LYS A 286 -5.01 24.58 -3.10
N GLU A 287 -4.86 24.95 -1.82
CA GLU A 287 -5.94 25.58 -1.04
C GLU A 287 -6.29 27.01 -1.52
N ASP A 288 -5.38 27.67 -2.23
CA ASP A 288 -5.59 29.02 -2.76
C ASP A 288 -6.45 29.08 -4.04
N ASP A 289 -6.81 27.92 -4.60
CA ASP A 289 -7.65 27.87 -5.80
C ASP A 289 -9.11 28.24 -5.47
N ASN A 290 -9.58 29.38 -5.98
CA ASN A 290 -10.88 29.97 -5.59
C ASN A 290 -12.13 29.36 -6.28
N PHE A 291 -12.02 28.18 -6.90
CA PHE A 291 -13.17 27.59 -7.62
C PHE A 291 -14.27 27.07 -6.68
N THR A 292 -13.98 26.97 -5.38
CA THR A 292 -14.86 26.44 -4.34
C THR A 292 -15.77 27.50 -3.70
N ALA A 293 -15.53 28.79 -3.94
CA ALA A 293 -16.23 29.90 -3.26
C ALA A 293 -17.77 29.86 -3.36
N ASN A 294 -18.30 29.26 -4.43
CA ASN A 294 -19.75 29.16 -4.65
C ASN A 294 -20.39 27.92 -4.00
N TYR A 295 -19.61 27.06 -3.34
CA TYR A 295 -20.06 25.76 -2.81
C TYR A 295 -20.00 25.77 -1.29
N LYS A 296 -21.08 26.23 -0.65
CA LYS A 296 -21.17 26.40 0.83
C LYS A 296 -21.03 25.09 1.61
N ASN A 297 -21.30 23.96 0.95
CA ASN A 297 -21.24 22.63 1.53
C ASN A 297 -19.94 21.88 1.15
N LEU A 298 -18.94 22.58 0.62
CA LEU A 298 -17.64 22.04 0.28
C LEU A 298 -16.55 22.70 1.13
N VAL A 299 -15.68 21.89 1.71
CA VAL A 299 -14.47 22.31 2.42
C VAL A 299 -13.29 21.59 1.78
N ILE A 300 -12.27 22.34 1.39
CA ILE A 300 -11.03 21.78 0.88
C ILE A 300 -9.94 21.80 1.95
N GLY A 301 -9.02 20.85 1.88
CA GLY A 301 -7.83 20.86 2.70
C GLY A 301 -6.67 20.13 2.03
N LYS A 302 -5.46 20.66 2.14
CA LYS A 302 -4.25 20.00 1.62
C LYS A 302 -4.01 18.66 2.29
N TRP A 303 -4.27 18.60 3.59
CA TRP A 303 -4.19 17.39 4.40
C TRP A 303 -5.42 17.28 5.30
N LEU A 304 -6.03 16.09 5.33
CA LEU A 304 -7.20 15.79 6.14
C LEU A 304 -6.86 14.61 7.07
N PRO A 305 -7.26 14.63 8.37
CA PRO A 305 -6.99 13.54 9.30
C PRO A 305 -7.94 12.37 9.04
N GLN A 306 -7.68 11.59 7.99
CA GLN A 306 -8.61 10.57 7.46
C GLN A 306 -8.98 9.53 8.51
N ALA A 307 -7.99 9.01 9.27
CA ALA A 307 -8.25 8.03 10.33
C ALA A 307 -9.19 8.59 11.43
N ASP A 308 -9.01 9.86 11.80
CA ASP A 308 -9.80 10.50 12.86
C ASP A 308 -11.23 10.83 12.37
N LEU A 309 -11.35 11.24 11.11
CA LEU A 309 -12.63 11.53 10.45
C LEU A 309 -13.45 10.25 10.25
N LEU A 310 -12.81 9.17 9.78
CA LEU A 310 -13.47 7.89 9.53
C LEU A 310 -13.89 7.16 10.81
N ASN A 311 -13.24 7.44 11.93
CA ASN A 311 -13.59 6.85 13.21
C ASN A 311 -14.83 7.50 13.87
N GLN A 312 -15.46 8.49 13.24
CA GLN A 312 -16.65 9.12 13.80
C GLN A 312 -17.92 8.30 13.52
N SER A 313 -18.65 7.97 14.59
CA SER A 313 -19.90 7.18 14.58
C SER A 313 -21.10 7.80 13.84
N ARG A 314 -20.93 8.94 13.15
CA ARG A 314 -21.98 9.59 12.35
C ARG A 314 -21.52 9.76 10.91
N ASN A 315 -21.94 8.83 10.05
CA ASN A 315 -22.01 8.99 8.59
C ASN A 315 -20.79 9.64 7.94
N ALA A 316 -19.58 9.33 8.44
CA ALA A 316 -18.33 9.76 7.82
C ALA A 316 -18.03 8.79 6.67
N LEU A 317 -18.71 8.99 5.55
CA LEU A 317 -18.43 8.18 4.38
C LEU A 317 -17.19 8.73 3.69
N ALA A 318 -16.10 7.95 3.69
CA ALA A 318 -15.04 8.20 2.75
C ALA A 318 -15.38 7.63 1.37
N VAL A 319 -15.37 8.49 0.36
CA VAL A 319 -14.95 8.10 -0.97
C VAL A 319 -13.43 7.96 -0.90
N GLU A 320 -12.99 6.87 -0.28
CA GLU A 320 -11.60 6.41 -0.28
C GLU A 320 -11.56 5.10 -1.06
N TYR A 321 -10.60 5.01 -1.98
CA TYR A 321 -10.42 3.89 -2.91
C TYR A 321 -9.94 2.58 -2.24
N ARG A 322 -10.35 2.31 -1.01
CA ARG A 322 -10.05 1.08 -0.27
C ARG A 322 -11.22 0.71 0.65
N LYS A 323 -12.03 -0.25 0.17
CA LYS A 323 -12.97 -1.11 0.91
C LYS A 323 -13.95 -0.40 1.87
N ILE A 324 -15.21 -0.36 1.41
CA ILE A 324 -16.42 0.19 2.04
C ILE A 324 -16.45 1.71 1.95
N GLY A 325 -17.02 2.18 0.85
CA GLY A 325 -16.95 3.55 0.36
C GLY A 325 -17.05 3.50 -1.16
N ILE A 326 -17.77 4.45 -1.77
CA ILE A 326 -18.04 4.50 -3.20
C ILE A 326 -16.76 4.21 -3.99
N SER A 327 -16.73 3.06 -4.65
CA SER A 327 -15.70 2.75 -5.65
C SER A 327 -16.02 3.58 -6.88
N ALA A 328 -15.62 4.84 -6.90
CA ALA A 328 -15.67 5.63 -8.11
C ALA A 328 -14.28 5.69 -8.72
N SER A 329 -13.89 4.70 -9.52
CA SER A 329 -12.65 4.69 -10.30
C SER A 329 -12.51 5.94 -11.20
N LYS A 330 -11.32 6.21 -11.75
CA LYS A 330 -11.21 7.20 -12.85
C LYS A 330 -12.24 6.90 -13.94
N GLY A 331 -12.55 5.62 -14.18
CA GLY A 331 -13.63 5.18 -15.07
C GLY A 331 -15.03 5.55 -14.59
N ASP A 332 -15.29 5.66 -13.29
CA ASP A 332 -16.60 6.07 -12.77
C ASP A 332 -16.81 7.59 -12.81
N LEU A 333 -15.73 8.38 -12.68
CA LEU A 333 -15.72 9.79 -13.08
C LEU A 333 -15.98 9.94 -14.59
N MET A 334 -15.57 8.96 -15.41
CA MET A 334 -15.85 8.92 -16.86
C MET A 334 -17.24 8.36 -17.20
N ASN A 335 -17.85 7.56 -16.32
CA ASN A 335 -19.23 7.06 -16.44
C ASN A 335 -20.27 8.13 -16.03
N GLY A 336 -19.80 9.30 -15.58
CA GLY A 336 -20.59 10.51 -15.46
C GLY A 336 -21.22 10.72 -14.08
N LYS A 337 -21.76 11.93 -13.92
CA LYS A 337 -22.41 12.44 -12.71
C LYS A 337 -23.42 11.47 -12.08
N GLU A 338 -24.22 10.80 -12.91
CA GLU A 338 -25.33 9.93 -12.48
C GLU A 338 -24.88 8.78 -11.58
N LYS A 339 -23.74 8.14 -11.90
CA LYS A 339 -23.21 7.06 -11.08
C LYS A 339 -22.79 7.56 -9.70
N LEU A 340 -22.10 8.70 -9.64
CA LEU A 340 -21.69 9.30 -8.36
C LEU A 340 -22.89 9.67 -7.48
N VAL A 341 -23.98 10.16 -8.10
CA VAL A 341 -25.24 10.46 -7.39
C VAL A 341 -25.84 9.18 -6.81
N GLN A 342 -25.99 8.12 -7.63
CA GLN A 342 -26.54 6.83 -7.18
C GLN A 342 -25.73 6.23 -6.04
N ASP A 343 -24.40 6.31 -6.14
CA ASP A 343 -23.51 5.78 -5.13
C ASP A 343 -23.64 6.56 -3.80
N ILE A 344 -23.82 7.89 -3.85
CA ILE A 344 -24.09 8.71 -2.65
C ILE A 344 -25.47 8.39 -2.06
N GLU A 345 -26.51 8.29 -2.89
CA GLU A 345 -27.87 7.97 -2.45
C GLU A 345 -27.93 6.61 -1.77
N SER A 346 -27.33 5.58 -2.37
CA SER A 346 -27.22 4.23 -1.81
C SER A 346 -26.61 4.22 -0.41
N ILE A 347 -25.67 5.12 -0.15
CA ILE A 347 -25.01 5.25 1.15
C ILE A 347 -25.87 5.97 2.16
N LEU A 348 -26.56 7.03 1.74
CA LEU A 348 -27.48 7.72 2.63
C LEU A 348 -28.65 6.81 3.06
N ASP A 349 -28.98 5.83 2.23
CA ASP A 349 -30.04 4.86 2.48
C ASP A 349 -29.57 3.65 3.33
N ASP A 350 -28.26 3.38 3.49
CA ASP A 350 -27.73 2.36 4.40
C ASP A 350 -27.27 3.01 5.73
N PRO A 351 -28.03 2.87 6.83
CA PRO A 351 -27.73 3.52 8.12
C PRO A 351 -26.57 2.87 8.90
N ARG A 352 -25.77 1.99 8.30
CA ARG A 352 -24.73 1.18 8.96
C ARG A 352 -23.31 1.66 8.71
#